data_AF-A0A975XD12-F1
#
_entry.id   AF-A0A975XD12-F1
#
_cell.length_a   1.000
_cell.length_b   1.000
_cell.length_c   1.000
_cell.angle_alpha   90.00
_cell.angle_beta   90.00
_cell.angle_gamma   90.00
#
_symmetry.space_group_name_H-M   'P 1'
#
loop_
_entity.id
_entity.type
_entity.pdbx_description
1 polymer ?
#
loop_
_entity_poly.entity_id
_entity_poly.type
_entity_poly.pdbx_seq_one_letter_code
_entity_poly.pdbx_strand_id
1 'polypeptide(L)'
;MSYQELIAKALHGRSVTKAAHDMGVPQPTFNRYARGERLPDYATAFLLAKEAGMDPREVFLLLAQEEAKRKGLEIFSEGFKTLLSLVKPRRAYVPAW
;
A
#
# COMPACT_ATOMS: atom_id res chain seq x y z
N MET A 1 -4.01 8.83 -0.97
CA MET A 1 -3.39 8.22 -2.15
C MET A 1 -4.17 6.98 -2.53
N SER A 2 -4.54 6.83 -3.80
CA SER A 2 -5.24 5.65 -4.32
C SER A 2 -4.27 4.58 -4.82
N TYR A 3 -4.74 3.34 -4.99
CA TYR A 3 -3.94 2.28 -5.60
C TYR A 3 -3.50 2.61 -7.04
N GLN A 4 -4.35 3.30 -7.81
CA GLN A 4 -3.97 3.75 -9.15
C GLN A 4 -2.88 4.82 -9.13
N GLU A 5 -2.91 5.73 -8.17
CA GLU A 5 -1.85 6.73 -7.98
C GLU A 5 -0.51 6.08 -7.58
N LEU A 6 -0.54 5.05 -6.74
CA LEU A 6 0.66 4.25 -6.41
C LEU A 6 1.28 3.66 -7.68
N ILE A 7 0.46 3.00 -8.52
CA ILE A 7 0.93 2.42 -9.77
C ILE A 7 1.48 3.51 -10.72
N ALA A 8 0.76 4.63 -10.86
CA ALA A 8 1.19 5.73 -11.71
C ALA A 8 2.55 6.30 -11.27
N LYS A 9 2.78 6.44 -9.96
CA LYS A 9 4.07 6.83 -9.40
C LYS A 9 5.16 5.80 -9.67
N ALA A 10 4.89 4.52 -9.45
CA ALA A 10 5.88 3.46 -9.70
C ALA A 10 6.26 3.35 -11.20
N LEU A 11 5.36 3.71 -12.11
CA LEU A 11 5.63 3.69 -13.54
C LEU A 11 6.62 4.78 -13.98
N HIS A 12 6.69 5.93 -13.29
CA HIS A 12 7.50 7.10 -13.70
C HIS A 12 7.26 7.54 -15.15
N GLY A 13 6.02 7.40 -15.64
CA GLY A 13 5.68 7.67 -17.05
C GLY A 13 6.19 6.63 -18.06
N ARG A 14 6.84 5.54 -17.61
CA ARG A 14 7.21 4.42 -18.48
C ARG A 14 5.99 3.62 -18.90
N SER A 15 6.09 2.92 -20.03
CA SER A 15 5.09 1.92 -20.42
C SER A 15 5.09 0.77 -19.41
N VAL A 16 3.91 0.17 -19.22
CA VAL A 16 3.71 -1.03 -18.38
C VAL A 16 4.70 -2.14 -18.75
N THR A 17 4.96 -2.32 -20.04
CA THR A 17 5.93 -3.31 -20.55
C THR A 17 7.34 -3.04 -20.08
N LYS A 18 7.82 -1.79 -20.23
CA LYS A 18 9.17 -1.40 -19.81
C LYS A 18 9.33 -1.54 -18.30
N ALA A 19 8.34 -1.04 -17.54
CA ALA A 19 8.35 -1.12 -16.09
C ALA A 19 8.34 -2.58 -15.58
N ALA A 20 7.54 -3.45 -16.20
CA ALA A 20 7.49 -4.88 -15.87
C ALA A 20 8.85 -5.56 -16.09
N HIS A 21 9.50 -5.26 -17.23
CA HIS A 21 10.84 -5.77 -17.54
C HIS A 21 11.88 -5.26 -16.52
N ASP A 22 11.88 -3.96 -16.23
CA ASP A 22 12.84 -3.33 -15.30
C ASP A 22 12.69 -3.89 -13.88
N MET A 23 11.46 -4.21 -13.45
CA MET A 23 11.16 -4.78 -12.13
C MET A 23 11.28 -6.31 -12.07
N GLY A 24 11.56 -6.98 -13.19
CA GLY A 24 11.60 -8.44 -13.25
C GLY A 24 10.24 -9.13 -13.01
N VAL A 25 9.14 -8.42 -13.26
CA VAL A 25 7.77 -8.95 -13.10
C VAL A 25 7.25 -9.39 -14.47
N PRO A 26 6.62 -10.58 -14.59
CA PRO A 26 5.98 -10.97 -15.84
C PRO A 26 4.99 -9.91 -16.33
N GLN A 27 5.15 -9.44 -17.57
CA GLN A 27 4.32 -8.40 -18.17
C GLN A 27 2.81 -8.66 -18.05
N PRO A 28 2.27 -9.89 -18.26
CA PRO A 28 0.84 -10.14 -18.09
C PRO A 28 0.38 -9.91 -16.65
N THR A 29 1.20 -10.28 -15.68
CA THR A 29 0.95 -10.09 -14.25
C THR A 29 0.95 -8.60 -13.90
N PHE A 30 1.96 -7.87 -14.36
CA PHE A 30 2.07 -6.44 -14.09
C PHE A 30 0.94 -5.64 -14.76
N ASN A 31 0.48 -6.05 -15.94
CA ASN A 31 -0.66 -5.44 -16.61
C ASN A 31 -1.96 -5.61 -15.79
N ARG A 32 -2.17 -6.77 -15.15
CA ARG A 32 -3.31 -6.97 -14.23
C ARG A 32 -3.23 -6.09 -13.00
N TYR A 33 -2.02 -5.85 -12.49
CA TYR A 33 -1.80 -4.90 -11.40
C TYR A 33 -2.14 -3.48 -11.82
N ALA A 34 -1.68 -3.06 -13.01
CA ALA A 34 -1.92 -1.72 -13.52
C ALA A 34 -3.41 -1.43 -13.79
N ARG A 35 -4.15 -2.45 -14.22
CA ARG A 35 -5.62 -2.36 -14.42
C ARG A 35 -6.42 -2.46 -13.14
N GLY A 36 -5.79 -2.81 -12.02
CA GLY A 36 -6.47 -3.07 -10.75
C GLY A 36 -7.28 -4.37 -10.75
N GLU A 37 -7.13 -5.24 -11.75
CA GLU A 37 -7.79 -6.57 -11.76
C GLU A 37 -7.28 -7.44 -10.60
N ARG A 38 -6.00 -7.28 -10.24
CA ARG A 38 -5.34 -8.01 -9.15
C ARG A 38 -4.46 -7.07 -8.34
N LEU A 39 -4.30 -7.33 -7.05
CA LEU A 39 -3.31 -6.66 -6.21
C LEU A 39 -1.95 -7.37 -6.26
N PRO A 40 -0.84 -6.62 -6.18
CA PRO A 40 0.50 -7.19 -6.10
C PRO A 40 0.68 -8.03 -4.84
N ASP A 41 1.56 -9.03 -4.92
CA ASP A 41 2.02 -9.76 -3.73
C ASP A 41 3.01 -8.91 -2.91
N TYR A 42 3.42 -9.40 -1.73
CA TYR A 42 4.29 -8.66 -0.83
C TYR A 42 5.63 -8.25 -1.46
N ALA A 43 6.23 -9.13 -2.26
CA ALA A 43 7.50 -8.86 -2.93
C ALA A 43 7.35 -7.76 -3.98
N THR A 44 6.32 -7.85 -4.83
CA THR A 44 6.05 -6.85 -5.87
C THR A 44 5.61 -5.53 -5.27
N ALA A 45 4.81 -5.55 -4.20
CA ALA A 45 4.41 -4.36 -3.48
C ALA A 45 5.61 -3.61 -2.88
N PHE A 46 6.61 -4.32 -2.37
CA PHE A 46 7.86 -3.71 -1.91
C PHE A 46 8.67 -3.08 -3.06
N LEU A 47 8.72 -3.72 -4.22
CA LEU A 47 9.34 -3.16 -5.42
C LEU A 47 8.61 -1.88 -5.88
N LEU A 48 7.28 -1.92 -5.92
CA LEU A 48 6.46 -0.75 -6.25
C LEU A 48 6.67 0.40 -5.26
N ALA A 49 6.81 0.10 -3.97
CA ALA A 49 7.10 1.10 -2.94
C ALA A 49 8.45 1.77 -3.18
N LYS A 50 9.49 0.97 -3.46
CA LYS A 50 10.82 1.49 -3.79
C LYS A 50 10.81 2.35 -5.04
N GLU A 51 10.17 1.88 -6.11
CA GLU A 51 10.04 2.65 -7.34
C GLU A 51 9.26 3.94 -7.11
N ALA A 52 8.14 3.89 -6.40
CA ALA A 52 7.34 5.08 -6.09
C ALA A 52 8.00 6.04 -5.08
N GLY A 53 9.16 5.70 -4.51
CA GLY A 53 9.83 6.49 -3.47
C GLY A 53 9.03 6.58 -2.17
N MET A 54 8.29 5.53 -1.82
CA MET A 54 7.38 5.48 -0.68
C MET A 54 7.87 4.54 0.43
N ASP A 55 7.44 4.78 1.67
CA ASP A 55 7.63 3.82 2.76
C ASP A 55 6.83 2.53 2.45
N PRO A 56 7.48 1.35 2.41
CA PRO A 56 6.79 0.08 2.19
C PRO A 56 5.61 -0.16 3.14
N ARG A 57 5.69 0.32 4.39
CA ARG A 57 4.60 0.19 5.37
C ARG A 57 3.33 0.89 4.90
N GLU A 58 3.46 2.09 4.34
CA GLU A 58 2.33 2.85 3.81
C GLU A 58 1.70 2.13 2.61
N VAL A 59 2.54 1.56 1.74
CA VAL A 59 2.09 0.80 0.58
C VAL A 59 1.35 -0.48 1.02
N PHE A 60 1.87 -1.22 1.99
CA PHE A 60 1.19 -2.41 2.50
C PHE A 60 -0.14 -2.07 3.16
N LEU A 61 -0.21 -0.99 3.94
CA LEU A 61 -1.48 -0.52 4.52
C LEU A 61 -2.48 -0.13 3.44
N LEU A 62 -2.03 0.54 2.37
CA LEU A 62 -2.87 0.89 1.23
C LEU A 62 -3.40 -0.36 0.51
N LEU A 63 -2.57 -1.38 0.32
CA LEU A 63 -3.00 -2.64 -0.29
C LEU A 63 -3.98 -3.41 0.59
N ALA A 64 -3.76 -3.43 1.90
CA ALA A 64 -4.71 -4.01 2.85
C ALA A 64 -6.06 -3.27 2.79
N GLN A 65 -6.03 -1.93 2.73
CA GLN A 65 -7.18 -1.05 2.46
C GLN A 65 -7.96 -1.43 1.22
N GLU A 66 -7.24 -1.66 0.12
CA GLU A 66 -7.85 -2.01 -1.15
C GLU A 66 -8.40 -3.45 -1.16
N GLU A 67 -7.69 -4.40 -0.56
CA GLU A 67 -8.11 -5.79 -0.51
C GLU A 67 -9.41 -5.97 0.26
N ALA A 68 -9.54 -5.31 1.41
CA ALA A 68 -10.75 -5.46 2.21
C ALA A 68 -11.94 -4.71 1.63
N LYS A 69 -11.72 -3.56 0.96
CA LYS A 69 -12.77 -2.92 0.15
C LYS A 69 -13.33 -3.90 -0.88
N ARG A 70 -12.46 -4.64 -1.57
CA ARG A 70 -12.88 -5.68 -2.55
C ARG A 70 -13.62 -6.84 -1.91
N LYS A 71 -13.21 -7.24 -0.71
CA LYS A 71 -13.81 -8.35 0.04
C LYS A 71 -15.03 -7.94 0.89
N GLY A 72 -15.37 -6.65 0.95
CA GLY A 72 -16.40 -6.14 1.86
C GLY A 72 -16.04 -6.31 3.35
N LEU A 73 -14.76 -6.39 3.68
CA LEU A 73 -14.27 -6.58 5.05
C LEU A 73 -13.88 -5.23 5.67
N GLU A 74 -14.18 -5.03 6.96
CA GLU A 74 -13.54 -3.97 7.76
C GLU A 74 -12.15 -4.43 8.21
N ILE A 75 -11.09 -3.76 7.73
CA ILE A 75 -9.68 -4.11 8.03
C ILE A 75 -9.33 -3.86 9.49
N PHE A 76 -9.98 -2.85 10.04
CA PHE A 76 -9.90 -2.53 11.43
C PHE A 76 -11.26 -2.87 12.01
N SER A 77 -11.38 -4.06 12.59
CA SER A 77 -12.46 -4.29 13.55
C SER A 77 -12.41 -3.15 14.57
N GLU A 78 -13.57 -2.75 15.09
CA GLU A 78 -13.60 -1.76 16.18
C GLU A 78 -12.62 -2.13 17.31
N GLY A 79 -12.43 -3.43 17.58
CA GLY A 79 -11.45 -3.92 18.53
C GLY A 79 -10.01 -3.47 18.24
N PHE A 80 -9.57 -3.49 16.98
CA PHE A 80 -8.21 -3.02 16.63
C PHE A 80 -8.09 -1.49 16.72
N LYS A 81 -9.15 -0.74 16.38
CA LYS A 81 -9.21 0.72 16.56
C LYS A 81 -9.12 1.08 18.05
N THR A 82 -9.78 0.31 18.92
CA THR A 82 -9.70 0.42 20.38
C THR A 82 -8.29 0.12 20.90
N LEU A 83 -7.63 -0.92 20.39
CA LEU A 83 -6.24 -1.20 20.80
C LEU A 83 -5.28 -0.09 20.36
N LEU A 84 -5.43 0.45 19.15
CA LEU A 84 -4.63 1.59 18.70
C LEU A 84 -4.89 2.86 19.51
N SER A 85 -6.12 3.07 20.00
CA SER A 85 -6.43 4.23 20.86
C SER A 85 -5.83 4.10 22.25
N LEU A 86 -5.68 2.88 22.77
CA LEU A 86 -5.00 2.59 24.04
C LEU A 86 -3.47 2.76 23.94
N VAL A 87 -2.87 2.45 22.78
CA VAL A 87 -1.43 2.56 22.55
C VAL A 87 -0.98 4.00 22.28
N LYS A 88 -1.87 4.89 21.84
CA LYS A 88 -1.54 6.33 21.73
C LYS A 88 -1.16 6.82 23.13
N PRO A 89 0.10 7.24 23.37
CA PRO A 89 0.46 7.77 24.67
C PRO A 89 -0.45 8.98 24.89
N ARG A 90 -1.32 8.90 25.90
CA ARG A 90 -1.95 10.10 26.47
C ARG A 90 -0.79 11.05 26.65
N ARG A 91 -0.77 12.18 25.93
CA ARG A 91 0.23 13.24 26.13
C ARG A 91 0.22 13.49 27.64
N ALA A 92 1.18 12.92 28.35
CA ALA A 92 1.31 13.08 29.77
C ALA A 92 1.73 14.54 29.91
N TYR A 93 0.76 15.39 30.20
CA TYR A 93 1.00 16.76 30.57
C TYR A 93 1.74 16.68 31.91
N VAL A 94 3.06 16.78 31.87
CA VAL A 94 3.88 16.92 33.07
C VAL A 94 3.81 18.40 33.43
N PRO A 95 3.15 18.80 34.52
CA PRO A 95 3.18 20.19 34.96
C PRO A 95 4.62 20.51 35.36
N ALA A 96 5.19 21.56 34.78
CA ALA A 96 6.43 22.13 35.27
C ALA A 96 6.13 22.80 36.62
N TRP A 97 6.54 22.16 37.71
CA TRP A 97 6.68 22.77 39.02
C TRP A 97 8.17 22.92 39.32
#